data_AF-A0A7R9KX14-F1
#
_entry.id   AF-A0A7R9KX14-F1
#
_cell.length_a   1.000
_cell.length_b   1.000
_cell.length_c   1.000
_cell.angle_alpha   90.00
_cell.angle_beta   90.00
_cell.angle_gamma   90.00
#
_symmetry.space_group_name_H-M   'P 1'
#
loop_
_entity.id
_entity.type
_entity.pdbx_description
1 polymer ?
#
loop_
_entity_poly.entity_id
_entity_poly.type
_entity_poly.pdbx_seq_one_letter_code
_entity_poly.pdbx_strand_id
1 'polypeptide(L)'
;MDYCGIALLITGSFVPWLYYGFYCSLMPKIFYLCLTIFLGLSSVIVSLWDKFSEPHFRPFRAGVFMSFGLSGVIPGVHWLISHGLTSWIESSIRASFTSLIVMGALYITGGLLYASRIPERFFPGKCDYWFHSHQLFHILVICAAVVHYHGITCMADYRLNSPNAVCPAPDEYLEY
;
A
#
# COMPACT_ATOMS: atom_id res chain seq x y z
N MET A 1 -4.38 -12.28 15.75
CA MET A 1 -4.80 -12.51 14.35
C MET A 1 -4.89 -11.21 13.55
N ASP A 2 -5.38 -10.10 14.14
CA ASP A 2 -5.48 -8.79 13.47
C ASP A 2 -4.18 -8.29 12.80
N TYR A 3 -3.03 -8.41 13.47
CA TYR A 3 -1.75 -7.91 12.96
C TYR A 3 -1.24 -8.68 11.74
N CYS A 4 -1.44 -10.00 11.72
CA CYS A 4 -1.14 -10.82 10.55
C CYS A 4 -2.02 -10.42 9.37
N GLY A 5 -3.29 -10.10 9.62
CA GLY A 5 -4.21 -9.58 8.59
C GLY A 5 -3.71 -8.28 7.95
N ILE A 6 -3.20 -7.34 8.75
CA ILE A 6 -2.61 -6.09 8.25
C ILE A 6 -1.37 -6.38 7.39
N ALA A 7 -0.46 -7.25 7.86
CA ALA A 7 0.73 -7.62 7.10
C ALA A 7 0.37 -8.25 5.75
N LEU A 8 -0.57 -9.19 5.75
CA LEU A 8 -1.06 -9.87 4.54
C LEU A 8 -1.77 -8.91 3.58
N LEU A 9 -2.55 -7.96 4.10
CA LEU A 9 -3.20 -6.94 3.29
C LEU A 9 -2.17 -6.04 2.60
N ILE A 10 -1.16 -5.54 3.33
CA ILE A 10 -0.10 -4.71 2.75
C ILE A 10 0.66 -5.51 1.69
N THR A 11 1.14 -6.70 2.02
CA THR A 11 1.87 -7.55 1.06
C THR A 11 1.03 -7.86 -0.17
N GLY A 12 -0.22 -8.31 0.02
CA GLY A 12 -1.14 -8.63 -1.07
C GLY A 12 -1.49 -7.43 -1.95
N SER A 13 -1.56 -6.22 -1.36
CA SER A 13 -1.85 -4.99 -2.10
C SER A 13 -0.70 -4.56 -3.03
N PHE A 14 0.55 -4.81 -2.62
CA PHE A 14 1.74 -4.45 -3.40
C PHE A 14 1.93 -5.36 -4.62
N VAL A 15 1.60 -6.65 -4.51
CA VAL A 15 1.82 -7.63 -5.59
C VAL A 15 1.23 -7.20 -6.94
N PRO A 16 -0.09 -6.95 -7.08
CA PRO A 16 -0.67 -6.54 -8.35
C PRO A 16 -0.19 -5.16 -8.80
N TRP A 17 -0.01 -4.22 -7.85
CA TRP A 17 0.44 -2.87 -8.17
C TRP A 17 1.87 -2.86 -8.77
N LEU A 18 2.80 -3.60 -8.16
CA LEU A 18 4.16 -3.79 -8.68
C LEU A 18 4.17 -4.56 -10.00
N TYR A 19 3.31 -5.57 -10.13
CA TYR A 19 3.19 -6.36 -11.35
C TYR A 19 2.78 -5.51 -12.55
N TYR A 20 1.71 -4.71 -12.42
CA TYR A 20 1.23 -3.84 -13.49
C TYR A 20 2.10 -2.60 -13.69
N GLY A 21 2.71 -2.07 -12.62
CA GLY A 21 3.61 -0.92 -12.67
C GLY A 21 4.86 -1.26 -13.48
N PHE A 22 5.60 -2.29 -13.08
CA PHE A 22 6.83 -2.70 -13.76
C PHE A 22 6.57 -3.77 -14.84
N TYR A 23 5.41 -3.77 -15.48
CA TYR A 23 4.98 -4.86 -16.37
C TYR A 23 6.03 -5.23 -17.42
N CYS A 24 6.68 -4.23 -18.03
CA CYS A 24 7.71 -4.43 -19.06
C CYS A 24 9.14 -4.52 -18.51
N SER A 25 9.37 -4.26 -17.22
CA SER A 25 10.70 -4.22 -16.61
C SER A 25 10.86 -5.36 -15.61
N LEU A 26 11.41 -6.49 -16.06
CA LEU A 26 11.48 -7.71 -15.26
C LEU A 26 12.32 -7.56 -13.97
N MET A 27 13.50 -6.95 -14.08
CA MET A 27 14.43 -6.82 -12.95
C MET A 27 13.86 -6.02 -11.77
N PRO A 28 13.37 -4.77 -11.94
CA PRO A 28 12.77 -4.04 -10.82
C PRO A 28 11.51 -4.72 -10.30
N LYS A 29 10.70 -5.34 -11.17
CA LYS A 29 9.50 -6.09 -10.77
C LYS A 29 9.83 -7.20 -9.77
N ILE A 30 10.76 -8.10 -10.12
CA ILE A 30 11.14 -9.22 -9.26
C ILE A 30 11.78 -8.70 -7.96
N PHE A 31 12.68 -7.72 -8.06
CA PHE A 31 13.35 -7.14 -6.89
C PHE A 31 12.35 -6.62 -5.85
N TYR A 32 11.40 -5.77 -6.26
CA TYR A 32 10.43 -5.20 -5.33
C TYR A 32 9.40 -6.22 -4.83
N LEU A 33 9.01 -7.20 -5.64
CA LEU A 33 8.13 -8.30 -5.19
C LEU A 33 8.80 -9.12 -4.09
N CYS A 34 10.06 -9.52 -4.29
CA CYS A 34 10.84 -10.25 -3.29
C CYS A 34 11.00 -9.43 -2.00
N LEU A 35 11.36 -8.15 -2.12
CA LEU A 35 11.48 -7.24 -0.97
C LEU A 35 10.17 -7.13 -0.19
N THR A 36 9.04 -6.98 -0.89
CA THR A 36 7.71 -6.88 -0.27
C THR A 36 7.34 -8.15 0.48
N ILE A 37 7.59 -9.32 -0.12
CA ILE A 37 7.32 -10.62 0.52
C ILE A 37 8.20 -10.77 1.77
N PHE A 38 9.48 -10.43 1.68
CA PHE A 38 10.40 -10.49 2.82
C PHE A 38 9.97 -9.59 3.98
N LEU A 39 9.61 -8.33 3.70
CA LEU A 39 9.10 -7.39 4.70
C LEU A 39 7.77 -7.85 5.29
N GLY A 40 6.90 -8.44 4.46
CA GLY A 40 5.63 -9.04 4.89
C GLY A 40 5.82 -10.19 5.86
N LEU A 41 6.70 -11.15 5.53
CA LEU A 41 7.03 -12.28 6.40
C LEU A 41 7.66 -11.80 7.71
N SER A 42 8.59 -10.85 7.64
CA SER A 42 9.18 -10.24 8.84
C SER A 42 8.13 -9.58 9.72
N SER A 43 7.18 -8.86 9.13
CA SER A 43 6.06 -8.24 9.85
C SER A 43 5.14 -9.27 10.49
N VAL A 44 4.87 -10.39 9.83
CA VAL A 44 4.11 -11.51 10.41
C VAL A 44 4.86 -12.12 11.59
N ILE A 45 6.16 -12.40 11.46
CA ILE A 45 6.97 -12.97 12.54
C ILE A 45 6.98 -12.06 13.77
N VAL A 46 7.21 -10.75 13.59
CA VAL A 46 7.16 -9.76 14.67
C VAL A 46 5.76 -9.70 15.29
N SER A 47 4.71 -9.85 14.48
CA SER A 47 3.31 -9.84 14.95
C SER A 47 2.93 -11.05 15.80
N LEU A 48 3.66 -12.17 15.66
CA LEU A 48 3.47 -13.38 16.45
C LEU A 48 4.22 -13.33 17.80
N TRP A 49 5.02 -12.30 18.04
CA TRP A 49 5.72 -12.14 19.31
C TRP A 49 4.78 -11.59 20.39
N ASP A 50 4.61 -12.31 21.50
CA ASP A 50 3.65 -11.96 22.57
C ASP A 50 3.84 -10.53 23.11
N LYS A 51 5.10 -10.10 23.29
CA LYS A 51 5.41 -8.73 23.76
C LYS A 51 4.87 -7.66 22.83
N PHE A 52 4.86 -7.91 21.53
CA PHE A 52 4.37 -6.95 20.54
C PHE A 52 2.88 -6.61 20.77
N SER A 53 2.11 -7.50 21.39
CA SER A 53 0.69 -7.30 21.69
C SER A 53 0.44 -6.40 22.90
N GLU A 54 1.46 -6.13 23.73
CA GLU A 54 1.27 -5.31 24.93
C GLU A 54 0.82 -3.87 24.58
N PRO A 55 0.02 -3.22 25.46
CA PRO A 55 -0.46 -1.87 25.23
C PRO A 55 0.64 -0.83 24.98
N HIS A 56 1.82 -1.02 25.59
CA HIS A 56 2.93 -0.07 25.48
C HIS A 56 3.54 -0.03 24.07
N PHE A 57 3.45 -1.13 23.30
CA PHE A 57 4.01 -1.21 21.94
C PHE A 57 3.07 -0.67 20.86
N ARG A 58 1.86 -0.21 21.18
CA ARG A 58 0.90 0.37 20.21
C ARG A 58 1.53 1.33 19.18
N PRO A 59 2.27 2.38 19.57
CA PRO A 59 2.88 3.30 18.60
C PRO A 59 3.98 2.62 17.78
N PHE A 60 4.73 1.70 18.38
CA PHE A 60 5.74 0.92 17.67
C PHE A 60 5.11 0.03 16.59
N ARG A 61 4.00 -0.66 16.91
CA ARG A 61 3.23 -1.45 15.93
C ARG A 61 2.76 -0.59 14.77
N ALA A 62 2.15 0.56 15.07
CA ALA A 62 1.71 1.50 14.05
C ALA A 62 2.88 1.94 13.16
N GLY A 63 4.05 2.23 13.76
CA GLY A 63 5.27 2.56 13.02
C GLY A 63 5.76 1.44 12.09
N VAL A 64 5.77 0.18 12.55
CA VAL A 64 6.19 -0.97 11.73
C VAL A 64 5.31 -1.11 10.49
N PHE A 65 3.98 -1.15 10.65
CA PHE A 65 3.07 -1.30 9.51
C PHE A 65 3.02 -0.07 8.61
N MET A 66 3.09 1.13 9.20
CA MET A 66 3.09 2.38 8.43
C MET A 66 4.38 2.53 7.61
N SER A 67 5.55 2.19 8.18
CA SER A 67 6.81 2.19 7.44
C SER A 67 6.82 1.15 6.33
N PHE A 68 6.26 -0.05 6.58
CA PHE A 68 6.11 -1.06 5.54
C PHE A 68 5.21 -0.57 4.40
N GLY A 69 4.04 0.02 4.69
CA GLY A 69 3.18 0.62 3.67
C GLY A 69 3.85 1.78 2.91
N LEU A 70 4.54 2.67 3.63
CA LEU A 70 5.25 3.82 3.05
C LEU A 70 6.46 3.43 2.21
N SER A 71 7.00 2.21 2.38
CA SER A 71 8.07 1.70 1.53
C SER A 71 7.71 1.71 0.04
N GLY A 72 6.40 1.69 -0.29
CA GLY A 72 5.87 1.80 -1.65
C GLY A 72 6.17 3.13 -2.36
N VAL A 73 6.58 4.16 -1.63
CA VAL A 73 7.08 5.42 -2.23
C VAL A 73 8.32 5.16 -3.08
N ILE A 74 9.22 4.26 -2.66
CA ILE A 74 10.45 3.95 -3.37
C ILE A 74 10.19 3.37 -4.77
N PRO A 75 9.43 2.26 -4.94
CA PRO A 75 9.06 1.78 -6.26
C PRO A 75 8.22 2.77 -7.05
N GLY A 76 7.39 3.60 -6.40
CA GLY A 76 6.60 4.63 -7.09
C GLY A 76 7.49 5.72 -7.72
N VAL A 77 8.51 6.17 -7.00
CA VAL A 77 9.51 7.13 -7.51
C VAL A 77 10.37 6.49 -8.60
N HIS A 78 10.84 5.26 -8.41
CA HIS A 78 11.60 4.54 -9.44
C HIS A 78 10.75 4.37 -10.71
N TRP A 79 9.47 4.03 -10.58
CA TRP A 79 8.56 3.95 -11.72
C TRP A 79 8.47 5.28 -12.47
N LEU A 80 8.29 6.39 -11.75
CA LEU A 80 8.20 7.73 -12.34
C LEU A 80 9.48 8.14 -13.07
N ILE A 81 10.65 7.84 -12.52
CA ILE A 81 11.94 8.14 -13.15
C ILE A 81 12.14 7.29 -14.42
N SER A 82 11.79 6.00 -14.37
CA SER A 82 11.99 5.08 -15.49
C SER A 82 11.04 5.28 -16.67
N HIS A 83 9.82 5.77 -16.43
CA HIS A 83 8.78 5.92 -17.47
C HIS A 83 8.57 7.37 -17.90
N GLY A 84 9.22 8.34 -17.25
CA GLY A 84 9.15 9.77 -17.58
C GLY A 84 7.78 10.42 -17.33
N LEU A 85 7.72 11.74 -17.49
CA LEU A 85 6.51 12.57 -17.28
C LEU A 85 5.46 12.41 -18.39
N THR A 86 5.83 11.92 -19.56
CA THR A 86 4.88 11.65 -20.66
C THR A 86 3.90 10.54 -20.30
N SER A 87 4.35 9.52 -19.57
CA SER A 87 3.49 8.43 -19.06
C SER A 87 2.48 8.90 -18.01
N TRP A 88 2.70 10.07 -17.38
CA TRP A 88 1.74 10.67 -16.42
C TRP A 88 0.51 11.29 -17.08
N ILE A 89 0.56 11.52 -18.40
CA ILE A 89 -0.57 12.06 -19.15
C ILE A 89 -1.69 11.02 -19.25
N GLU A 90 -1.34 9.74 -19.27
CA GLU A 90 -2.28 8.62 -19.30
C GLU A 90 -3.23 8.64 -18.10
N SER A 91 -4.53 8.70 -18.39
CA SER A 91 -5.57 8.91 -17.38
C SER A 91 -5.61 7.78 -16.34
N SER A 92 -5.43 6.53 -16.79
CA SER A 92 -5.43 5.35 -15.93
C SER A 92 -4.24 5.30 -14.97
N ILE A 93 -3.06 5.74 -15.43
CA ILE A 93 -1.86 5.84 -14.59
C ILE A 93 -2.04 6.92 -13.53
N ARG A 94 -2.51 8.10 -13.93
CA ARG A 94 -2.82 9.20 -13.01
C ARG A 94 -3.87 8.80 -11.97
N ALA A 95 -4.89 8.06 -12.37
CA ALA A 95 -5.91 7.52 -11.47
C ALA A 95 -5.29 6.56 -10.44
N SER A 96 -4.39 5.67 -10.85
CA SER A 96 -3.67 4.76 -9.95
C SER A 96 -2.80 5.50 -8.93
N PHE A 97 -1.99 6.47 -9.36
CA PHE A 97 -1.18 7.29 -8.44
C PHE A 97 -2.04 8.12 -7.49
N THR A 98 -3.16 8.66 -7.97
CA THR A 98 -4.12 9.38 -7.12
C THR A 98 -4.74 8.44 -6.08
N SER A 99 -5.15 7.24 -6.49
CA SER A 99 -5.61 6.19 -5.57
C SER A 99 -4.56 5.86 -4.52
N LEU A 100 -3.28 5.78 -4.89
CA LEU A 100 -2.19 5.50 -3.95
C LEU A 100 -1.99 6.62 -2.92
N ILE A 101 -2.09 7.89 -3.33
CA ILE A 101 -2.03 9.04 -2.42
C ILE A 101 -3.22 9.03 -1.46
N VAL A 102 -4.45 8.83 -1.97
CA VAL A 102 -5.66 8.79 -1.16
C VAL A 102 -5.64 7.61 -0.18
N MET A 103 -5.25 6.42 -0.66
CA MET A 103 -5.06 5.24 0.19
C MET A 103 -4.02 5.53 1.30
N GLY A 104 -2.88 6.12 0.95
CA GLY A 104 -1.83 6.49 1.91
C GLY A 104 -2.34 7.46 2.98
N ALA A 105 -3.09 8.49 2.57
CA ALA A 105 -3.71 9.43 3.50
C ALA A 105 -4.69 8.73 4.46
N LEU A 106 -5.57 7.86 3.93
CA LEU A 106 -6.51 7.09 4.73
C LEU A 106 -5.81 6.18 5.75
N TYR A 107 -4.73 5.49 5.35
CA TYR A 107 -3.94 4.66 6.25
C TYR A 107 -3.22 5.47 7.33
N ILE A 108 -2.61 6.60 6.97
CA ILE A 108 -1.94 7.47 7.95
C ILE A 108 -2.97 8.01 8.94
N THR A 109 -4.10 8.53 8.47
CA THR A 109 -5.17 9.01 9.34
C THR A 109 -5.71 7.91 10.25
N GLY A 110 -5.99 6.73 9.71
CA GLY A 110 -6.45 5.59 10.52
C GLY A 110 -5.43 5.16 11.57
N GLY A 111 -4.16 5.05 11.18
CA GLY A 111 -3.06 4.72 12.10
C GLY A 111 -2.88 5.74 13.21
N LEU A 112 -3.01 7.04 12.89
CA LEU A 112 -2.95 8.12 13.87
C LEU A 112 -4.14 8.09 14.83
N LEU A 113 -5.36 7.87 14.34
CA LEU A 113 -6.54 7.71 15.20
C LEU A 113 -6.38 6.53 16.16
N TYR A 114 -5.94 5.37 15.64
CA TYR A 114 -5.65 4.17 16.43
C TYR A 114 -4.58 4.42 17.51
N ALA A 115 -3.47 5.05 17.14
CA ALA A 115 -2.36 5.31 18.07
C ALA A 115 -2.73 6.33 19.15
N SER A 116 -3.49 7.37 18.78
CA SER A 116 -3.87 8.47 19.67
C SER A 116 -5.12 8.22 20.52
N ARG A 117 -5.87 7.15 20.22
CA ARG A 117 -7.17 6.79 20.84
C ARG A 117 -8.22 7.89 20.69
N ILE A 118 -8.30 8.50 19.52
CA ILE A 118 -9.30 9.53 19.21
C ILE A 118 -10.50 8.86 18.52
N PRO A 119 -11.75 9.14 18.95
CA PRO A 119 -12.19 10.20 19.86
C PRO A 119 -12.36 9.80 21.33
N GLU A 120 -12.26 8.52 21.70
CA GLU A 120 -12.57 8.03 23.05
C GLU A 120 -11.70 8.64 24.15
N ARG A 121 -10.50 9.13 23.80
CA ARG A 121 -9.64 9.91 24.69
C ARG A 121 -10.29 11.21 25.17
N PHE A 122 -11.14 11.83 24.35
CA PHE A 122 -11.82 13.09 24.68
C PHE A 122 -13.21 12.86 25.28
N PHE A 123 -13.83 11.71 25.02
CA PHE A 123 -15.18 11.38 25.48
C PHE A 123 -15.22 10.01 26.17
N PRO A 124 -14.57 9.87 27.35
CA PRO A 124 -14.54 8.60 28.07
C PRO A 124 -15.96 8.14 28.43
N GLY A 125 -16.27 6.86 28.15
CA GLY A 125 -17.58 6.25 28.41
C GLY A 125 -18.66 6.54 27.36
N LYS A 126 -18.40 7.41 26.37
CA LYS A 126 -19.37 7.75 25.30
C LYS A 126 -19.15 6.99 23.99
N CYS A 127 -17.95 6.44 23.80
CA CYS A 127 -17.55 5.73 22.58
C CYS A 127 -17.37 4.22 22.81
N ASP A 128 -17.95 3.66 23.89
CA ASP A 128 -17.66 2.28 24.31
C ASP A 128 -18.19 1.23 23.33
N TYR A 129 -19.32 1.51 22.66
CA TYR A 129 -19.94 0.61 21.67
C TYR A 129 -19.73 1.05 20.22
N TRP A 130 -19.68 2.36 19.98
CA TRP A 130 -19.66 2.94 18.63
C TRP A 130 -18.63 4.06 18.54
N PHE A 131 -17.97 4.16 17.37
CA PHE A 131 -17.06 5.23 16.99
C PHE A 131 -15.79 5.36 17.85
N HIS A 132 -15.38 4.31 18.58
CA HIS A 132 -14.04 4.28 19.15
C HIS A 132 -12.98 4.16 18.04
N SER A 133 -11.76 4.63 18.33
CA SER A 133 -10.64 4.71 17.37
C SER A 133 -10.39 3.42 16.59
N HIS A 134 -10.48 2.26 17.24
CA HIS A 134 -10.28 0.97 16.58
C HIS A 134 -11.35 0.66 15.52
N GLN A 135 -12.61 1.04 15.75
CA GLN A 135 -13.68 0.87 14.75
C GLN A 135 -13.47 1.82 13.57
N LEU A 136 -13.12 3.09 13.85
CA LEU A 136 -12.79 4.07 12.81
C LEU A 136 -11.57 3.64 11.99
N PHE A 137 -10.56 3.06 12.63
CA PHE A 137 -9.39 2.48 11.97
C PHE A 137 -9.81 1.42 10.95
N HIS A 138 -10.64 0.45 11.35
CA HIS A 138 -11.11 -0.60 10.42
C HIS A 138 -11.92 -0.03 9.25
N ILE A 139 -12.80 0.94 9.50
CA ILE A 139 -13.55 1.61 8.44
C ILE A 139 -12.60 2.26 7.43
N LEU A 140 -11.61 3.02 7.90
CA LEU A 140 -10.63 3.68 7.03
C LEU A 140 -9.77 2.67 6.26
N VAL A 141 -9.37 1.55 6.88
CA VAL A 141 -8.65 0.46 6.21
C VAL A 141 -9.47 -0.14 5.07
N ILE A 142 -10.77 -0.38 5.28
CA ILE A 142 -11.67 -0.89 4.24
C ILE A 142 -11.80 0.12 3.10
N CYS A 143 -12.02 1.40 3.41
CA CYS A 143 -12.08 2.45 2.40
C CYS A 143 -10.76 2.54 1.60
N ALA A 144 -9.62 2.48 2.28
CA ALA A 144 -8.30 2.48 1.64
C ALA A 144 -8.13 1.28 0.70
N ALA A 145 -8.56 0.08 1.11
CA ALA A 145 -8.51 -1.12 0.27
C ALA A 145 -9.38 -0.98 -0.99
N VAL A 146 -10.57 -0.38 -0.89
CA VAL A 146 -11.45 -0.11 -2.05
C VAL A 146 -10.82 0.90 -3.00
N VAL A 147 -10.25 1.99 -2.48
CA VAL A 147 -9.54 3.00 -3.27
C VAL A 147 -8.33 2.40 -4.00
N HIS A 148 -7.58 1.53 -3.32
CA HIS A 148 -6.45 0.81 -3.90
C HIS A 148 -6.89 -0.15 -5.00
N TYR A 149 -7.95 -0.92 -4.75
CA TYR A 149 -8.53 -1.81 -5.74
C TYR A 149 -8.94 -1.06 -7.01
N HIS A 150 -9.60 0.10 -6.87
CA HIS A 150 -9.90 0.97 -8.01
C HIS A 150 -8.63 1.35 -8.79
N GLY A 151 -7.57 1.77 -8.09
CA GLY A 151 -6.30 2.14 -8.73
C GLY A 151 -5.66 1.00 -9.51
N ILE A 152 -5.63 -0.22 -8.94
CA ILE A 152 -5.13 -1.42 -9.63
C ILE A 152 -6.00 -1.75 -10.84
N THR A 153 -7.32 -1.69 -10.72
CA THR A 153 -8.24 -1.98 -11.82
C THR A 153 -8.02 -1.02 -12.98
N CYS A 154 -7.77 0.27 -12.72
CA CYS A 154 -7.38 1.23 -13.76
C CYS A 154 -6.08 0.82 -14.46
N MET A 155 -5.07 0.34 -13.72
CA MET A 155 -3.83 -0.15 -14.33
C MET A 155 -4.04 -1.42 -15.17
N ALA A 156 -4.87 -2.35 -14.67
CA ALA A 156 -5.21 -3.56 -15.39
C ALA A 156 -5.97 -3.26 -16.68
N ASP A 157 -6.95 -2.36 -16.62
CA ASP A 157 -7.71 -1.86 -17.77
C ASP A 157 -6.79 -1.22 -18.81
N TYR A 158 -5.85 -0.36 -18.38
CA TYR A 158 -4.83 0.20 -19.26
C TYR A 158 -4.02 -0.89 -19.97
N ARG A 159 -3.63 -1.97 -19.27
CA ARG A 159 -2.85 -3.06 -19.87
C ARG A 159 -3.65 -3.92 -20.85
N LEU A 160 -4.95 -4.05 -20.63
CA LEU A 160 -5.82 -4.88 -21.48
C LEU A 160 -6.31 -4.12 -22.71
N ASN A 161 -6.58 -2.83 -22.59
CA ASN A 161 -7.32 -2.06 -23.58
C ASN A 161 -6.50 -0.98 -24.30
N SER A 162 -5.33 -0.58 -23.78
CA SER A 162 -4.53 0.47 -24.43
C SER A 162 -3.55 -0.11 -25.45
N PRO A 163 -3.55 0.36 -26.71
CA PRO A 163 -2.56 -0.05 -27.71
C PRO A 163 -1.13 0.34 -27.33
N ASN A 164 -0.96 1.40 -26.52
CA ASN A 164 0.33 1.87 -26.00
C ASN A 164 0.86 1.03 -24.81
N ALA A 165 0.11 0.02 -24.36
CA ALA A 165 0.50 -0.80 -23.21
C ALA A 165 1.40 -1.99 -23.55
N VAL A 166 1.69 -2.20 -24.84
CA VAL A 166 2.56 -3.28 -25.35
C VAL A 166 4.01 -2.99 -24.95
N CYS A 167 4.71 -4.02 -24.47
CA CYS A 167 6.12 -3.89 -24.15
C CYS A 167 6.97 -3.86 -25.42
N PRO A 168 8.01 -3.02 -25.49
CA PRO A 168 8.94 -3.02 -26.61
C PRO A 168 9.62 -4.40 -26.75
N ALA A 169 9.95 -4.78 -27.97
CA ALA A 169 10.63 -6.04 -28.25
C ALA A 169 12.03 -6.05 -27.58
N PRO A 170 12.56 -7.22 -27.19
CA PRO A 170 13.86 -7.33 -26.52
C PRO A 170 15.03 -6.67 -27.27
N ASP A 171 14.89 -6.47 -28.58
CA ASP A 171 15.95 -6.05 -29.49
C ASP A 171 16.22 -4.53 -29.48
N GLU A 172 15.32 -3.72 -28.89
CA GLU A 172 15.50 -2.25 -28.75
C GLU A 172 16.35 -1.85 -27.53
N TYR A 173 16.67 -2.79 -26.63
CA TYR A 173 17.47 -2.51 -25.42
C TYR A 173 18.99 -2.46 -25.66
N LEU A 174 19.46 -2.72 -26.90
CA LEU A 174 20.88 -2.74 -27.26
C LEU A 174 21.35 -1.50 -28.06
N GLU A 175 20.50 -0.50 -28.30
CA GLU A 175 20.87 0.72 -29.04
C GLU A 175 21.21 1.95 -28.15
N TYR A 176 21.44 1.76 -26.85
CA TYR A 176 21.92 2.83 -25.95
C TYR A 176 23.12 2.41 -25.11
#